data_AF-A0A839JAS4-F1
#
_entry.id   AF-A0A839JAS4-F1
#
_cell.length_a   1.000
_cell.length_b   1.000
_cell.length_c   1.000
_cell.angle_alpha   90.00
_cell.angle_beta   90.00
_cell.angle_gamma   90.00
#
_symmetry.space_group_name_H-M   'P 1'
#
loop_
_entity.id
_entity.type
_entity.pdbx_description
1 polymer ?
#
loop_
_entity_poly.entity_id
_entity_poly.type
_entity_poly.pdbx_seq_one_letter_code
_entity_poly.pdbx_strand_id
1 'polypeptide(L)'
;MDRRPPRRLLAVLGLGLTGPDARVDALYAGDPAAFVAARDALAKELRAGGDREAAARVKALRRPSVAAWYVNIAARASLVSLREWLALGASMREAQAGLDMAAVRSLSAGRAALENRVIRDLTAHLRTLGASVSAPALDEVRGTLRAALADAAAAELVASGRLERALSYGGFGEVDLSAALAAMAQARAAAGEDDAEPEREPDHPEPEPEQEPEPEPEPEPDPALVAAVDEARERRDRADDAVARAEAALAVAQRELREAKQELRDAKAALTAAERTLAEQTP
;
A
#
# COMPACT_ATOMS: atom_id res chain seq x y z
N MET A 1 -24.96 -28.63 30.84
CA MET A 1 -23.66 -28.42 31.50
C MET A 1 -22.76 -27.69 30.51
N ASP A 2 -22.62 -26.39 30.76
CA ASP A 2 -21.83 -25.42 30.00
C ASP A 2 -20.33 -25.64 30.28
N ARG A 3 -19.49 -25.70 29.23
CA ARG A 3 -18.03 -25.74 29.37
C ARG A 3 -17.38 -24.85 28.31
N ARG A 4 -17.39 -23.54 28.55
CA ARG A 4 -16.43 -22.61 27.96
C ARG A 4 -15.08 -22.75 28.68
N PRO A 5 -13.94 -22.90 27.98
CA PRO A 5 -12.63 -22.75 28.62
C PRO A 5 -12.28 -21.26 28.79
N PRO A 6 -11.48 -20.91 29.83
CA PRO A 6 -11.38 -19.56 30.36
C PRO A 6 -10.51 -18.63 29.52
N ARG A 7 -10.97 -17.39 29.42
CA ARG A 7 -10.18 -16.20 29.05
C ARG A 7 -9.09 -15.99 30.12
N ARG A 8 -7.85 -15.75 29.67
CA ARG A 8 -6.63 -15.38 30.42
C ARG A 8 -5.66 -16.53 30.72
N LEU A 9 -4.73 -16.75 29.79
CA LEU A 9 -3.39 -17.28 30.10
C LEU A 9 -2.44 -17.01 28.92
N LEU A 10 -1.95 -15.78 28.85
CA LEU A 10 -0.69 -15.39 28.19
C LEU A 10 -0.35 -13.94 28.60
N ALA A 11 -0.25 -13.75 29.91
CA ALA A 11 0.34 -12.58 30.54
C ALA A 11 1.69 -12.99 31.12
N VAL A 12 2.63 -13.43 30.27
CA VAL A 12 4.04 -13.63 30.65
C VAL A 12 4.89 -13.38 29.42
N LEU A 13 5.30 -12.11 29.26
CA LEU A 13 6.56 -11.60 28.70
C LEU A 13 6.37 -10.08 28.62
N GLY A 14 7.04 -9.34 29.51
CA GLY A 14 6.94 -7.89 29.66
C GLY A 14 7.49 -7.10 28.48
N LEU A 15 6.78 -7.15 27.35
CA LEU A 15 6.83 -6.19 26.25
C LEU A 15 5.41 -5.63 26.17
N GLY A 16 5.24 -4.31 26.25
CA GLY A 16 3.97 -3.59 26.35
C GLY A 16 3.02 -3.75 25.16
N LEU A 17 2.58 -4.96 24.85
CA LEU A 17 1.57 -5.30 23.84
C LEU A 17 0.14 -5.32 24.41
N THR A 18 -0.08 -4.73 25.59
CA THR A 18 -1.40 -4.61 26.23
C THR A 18 -1.95 -3.19 26.21
N GLY A 19 -1.27 -2.27 25.51
CA GLY A 19 -1.74 -0.89 25.31
C GLY A 19 -2.85 -0.78 24.27
N PRO A 20 -3.59 0.34 24.24
CA PRO A 20 -4.63 0.60 23.24
C PRO A 20 -4.10 0.45 21.80
N ASP A 21 -2.84 0.78 21.55
CA ASP A 21 -2.20 0.60 20.24
C ASP A 21 -2.13 -0.86 19.79
N ALA A 22 -1.72 -1.79 20.65
CA ALA A 22 -1.69 -3.21 20.30
C ALA A 22 -3.09 -3.78 20.00
N ARG A 23 -4.14 -3.19 20.60
CA ARG A 23 -5.54 -3.56 20.34
C ARG A 23 -6.05 -2.98 19.03
N VAL A 24 -5.71 -1.73 18.72
CA VAL A 24 -5.95 -1.13 17.40
C VAL A 24 -5.21 -1.92 16.32
N ASP A 25 -4.00 -2.35 16.64
CA ASP A 25 -3.17 -3.17 15.77
C ASP A 25 -3.83 -4.49 15.39
N ALA A 26 -4.45 -5.16 16.37
CA ALA A 26 -5.23 -6.36 16.12
C ALA A 26 -6.45 -6.12 15.21
N LEU A 27 -7.05 -4.91 15.22
CA LEU A 27 -8.17 -4.59 14.32
C LEU A 27 -7.74 -4.63 12.85
N TYR A 28 -6.58 -4.05 12.53
CA TYR A 28 -6.05 -4.03 11.16
C TYR A 28 -5.42 -5.36 10.72
N ALA A 29 -5.20 -6.31 11.63
CA ALA A 29 -4.83 -7.69 11.32
C ALA A 29 -6.04 -8.62 11.13
N GLY A 30 -7.22 -8.23 11.61
CA GLY A 30 -8.43 -9.04 11.54
C GLY A 30 -9.12 -8.98 10.17
N ASP A 31 -10.18 -9.77 10.00
CA ASP A 31 -11.02 -9.73 8.80
C ASP A 31 -11.65 -8.33 8.61
N PRO A 32 -11.47 -7.67 7.45
CA PRO A 32 -12.10 -6.38 7.15
C PRO A 32 -13.62 -6.39 7.34
N ALA A 33 -14.30 -7.52 7.08
CA ALA A 33 -15.73 -7.65 7.28
C ALA A 33 -16.13 -7.53 8.77
N ALA A 34 -15.28 -8.01 9.68
CA ALA A 34 -15.49 -7.95 11.12
C ALA A 34 -14.97 -6.65 11.78
N PHE A 35 -14.23 -5.82 11.03
CA PHE A 35 -13.53 -4.64 11.55
C PHE A 35 -14.44 -3.69 12.34
N VAL A 36 -15.59 -3.32 11.78
CA VAL A 36 -16.51 -2.34 12.40
C VAL A 36 -17.04 -2.86 13.73
N ALA A 37 -17.42 -4.15 13.79
CA ALA A 37 -17.90 -4.78 15.01
C ALA A 37 -16.80 -4.85 16.09
N ALA A 38 -15.59 -5.25 15.70
CA ALA A 38 -14.45 -5.33 16.61
C ALA A 38 -14.01 -3.94 17.13
N ARG A 39 -13.99 -2.93 16.24
CA ARG A 39 -13.71 -1.52 16.58
C ARG A 39 -14.71 -0.99 17.60
N ASP A 40 -15.99 -1.26 17.37
CA ASP A 40 -17.08 -0.79 18.23
C ASP A 40 -17.05 -1.45 19.61
N ALA A 41 -16.73 -2.75 19.66
CA ALA A 41 -16.49 -3.47 20.91
C ALA A 41 -15.30 -2.89 21.68
N LEU A 42 -14.17 -2.67 21.02
CA LEU A 42 -12.98 -2.05 21.62
C LEU A 42 -13.30 -0.67 22.20
N ALA A 43 -14.01 0.17 21.43
CA ALA A 43 -14.38 1.50 21.88
C ALA A 43 -15.37 1.48 23.05
N LYS A 44 -16.24 0.48 23.15
CA LYS A 44 -17.13 0.30 24.31
C LYS A 44 -16.33 -0.09 25.55
N GLU A 45 -15.37 -1.00 25.41
CA GLU A 45 -14.51 -1.42 26.51
C GLU A 45 -13.63 -0.28 27.04
N LEU A 46 -13.04 0.53 26.16
CA LEU A 46 -12.24 1.69 26.56
C LEU A 46 -13.08 2.72 27.32
N ARG A 47 -14.33 2.99 26.88
CA ARG A 47 -15.27 3.86 27.63
C ARG A 47 -15.59 3.29 29.01
N ALA A 48 -15.84 1.99 29.10
CA ALA A 48 -16.10 1.32 30.37
C ALA A 48 -14.89 1.36 31.31
N GLY A 49 -13.67 1.37 30.74
CA GLY A 49 -12.41 1.55 31.47
C GLY A 49 -12.05 3.01 31.81
N GLY A 50 -12.92 3.99 31.47
CA GLY A 50 -12.71 5.40 31.79
C GLY A 50 -11.94 6.20 30.73
N ASP A 51 -11.40 5.57 29.69
CA ASP A 51 -10.63 6.23 28.63
C ASP A 51 -11.54 6.64 27.45
N ARG A 52 -12.26 7.75 27.65
CA ARG A 52 -13.19 8.29 26.66
C ARG A 52 -12.49 8.81 25.41
N GLU A 53 -11.29 9.37 25.55
CA GLU A 53 -10.52 9.91 24.43
C GLU A 53 -9.99 8.80 23.53
N ALA A 54 -9.39 7.74 24.10
CA ALA A 54 -8.97 6.59 23.29
C ALA A 54 -10.17 5.91 22.62
N ALA A 55 -11.31 5.83 23.31
CA ALA A 55 -12.52 5.30 22.70
C ALA A 55 -13.04 6.15 21.52
N ALA A 56 -12.90 7.48 21.58
CA ALA A 56 -13.21 8.38 20.47
C ALA A 56 -12.25 8.15 19.30
N ARG A 57 -10.94 8.09 19.57
CA ARG A 57 -9.90 7.77 18.56
C ARG A 57 -10.17 6.42 17.87
N VAL A 58 -10.49 5.38 18.65
CA VAL A 58 -10.84 4.06 18.09
C VAL A 58 -12.10 4.13 17.24
N LYS A 59 -13.13 4.87 17.66
CA LYS A 59 -14.36 5.02 16.85
C LYS A 59 -14.14 5.74 15.53
N ALA A 60 -13.15 6.65 15.47
CA ALA A 60 -12.80 7.36 14.25
C ALA A 60 -12.05 6.50 13.22
N LEU A 61 -11.49 5.35 13.63
CA LEU A 61 -10.77 4.45 12.72
C LEU A 61 -11.67 3.93 11.60
N ARG A 62 -11.14 3.95 10.39
CA ARG A 62 -11.85 3.49 9.20
C ARG A 62 -11.46 2.06 8.85
N ARG A 63 -12.43 1.34 8.30
CA ARG A 63 -12.21 -0.01 7.76
C ARG A 63 -11.20 0.08 6.60
N PRO A 64 -10.14 -0.74 6.59
CA PRO A 64 -9.21 -0.78 5.49
C PRO A 64 -9.88 -1.27 4.19
N SER A 65 -9.42 -0.78 3.04
CA SER A 65 -9.69 -1.45 1.76
C SER A 65 -9.05 -2.85 1.74
N VAL A 66 -9.46 -3.71 0.80
CA VAL A 66 -8.91 -5.08 0.71
C VAL A 66 -7.39 -5.05 0.46
N ALA A 67 -6.93 -4.20 -0.46
CA ALA A 67 -5.50 -4.05 -0.74
C ALA A 67 -4.73 -3.46 0.46
N ALA A 68 -5.29 -2.46 1.14
CA ALA A 68 -4.69 -1.91 2.36
C ALA A 68 -4.57 -2.97 3.46
N TRP A 69 -5.61 -3.80 3.62
CA TRP A 69 -5.59 -4.92 4.55
C TRP A 69 -4.50 -5.93 4.23
N TYR A 70 -4.28 -6.28 2.96
CA TYR A 70 -3.18 -7.17 2.56
C TYR A 70 -1.81 -6.62 2.98
N VAL A 71 -1.57 -5.32 2.77
CA VAL A 71 -0.33 -4.67 3.21
C VAL A 71 -0.21 -4.65 4.74
N ASN A 72 -1.30 -4.36 5.45
CA ASN A 72 -1.33 -4.41 6.91
C ASN A 72 -0.98 -5.81 7.43
N ILE A 73 -1.51 -6.86 6.80
CA ILE A 73 -1.15 -8.24 7.10
C ILE A 73 0.34 -8.49 6.87
N ALA A 74 0.90 -8.05 5.74
CA ALA A 74 2.33 -8.22 5.47
C ALA A 74 3.22 -7.53 6.52
N ALA A 75 2.88 -6.31 6.91
CA ALA A 75 3.61 -5.54 7.93
C ALA A 75 3.50 -6.21 9.30
N ARG A 76 2.29 -6.60 9.70
CA ARG A 76 2.03 -7.19 11.03
C ARG A 76 2.57 -8.60 11.18
N ALA A 77 2.52 -9.40 10.11
CA ALA A 77 3.19 -10.70 10.06
C ALA A 77 4.72 -10.57 10.02
N SER A 78 5.24 -9.33 9.91
CA SER A 78 6.67 -9.07 9.79
C SER A 78 7.28 -9.90 8.66
N LEU A 79 6.65 -9.85 7.47
CA LEU A 79 7.18 -10.57 6.31
C LEU A 79 8.59 -10.06 5.99
N VAL A 80 9.53 -11.01 5.93
CA VAL A 80 10.95 -10.72 5.68
C VAL A 80 11.11 -9.94 4.36
N SER A 81 10.40 -10.37 3.32
CA SER A 81 10.42 -9.73 2.01
C SER A 81 9.88 -8.31 2.01
N LEU A 82 8.87 -7.98 2.83
CA LEU A 82 8.39 -6.60 2.96
C LEU A 82 9.45 -5.72 3.63
N ARG A 83 10.12 -6.21 4.68
CA ARG A 83 11.22 -5.45 5.31
C ARG A 83 12.37 -5.19 4.35
N GLU A 84 12.75 -6.21 3.58
CA GLU A 84 13.76 -6.06 2.52
C GLU A 84 13.35 -5.01 1.48
N TRP A 85 12.06 -4.97 1.11
CA TRP A 85 11.53 -3.97 0.19
C TRP A 85 11.63 -2.53 0.74
N LEU A 86 11.24 -2.33 1.99
CA LEU A 86 11.33 -1.02 2.65
C LEU A 86 12.80 -0.58 2.81
N ALA A 87 13.70 -1.51 3.14
CA ALA A 87 15.13 -1.25 3.23
C ALA A 87 15.77 -0.90 1.88
N LEU A 88 15.32 -1.55 0.79
CA LEU A 88 15.70 -1.18 -0.57
C LEU A 88 15.30 0.26 -0.88
N GLY A 89 14.07 0.66 -0.54
CA GLY A 89 13.59 2.04 -0.74
C GLY A 89 14.43 3.06 0.03
N ALA A 90 14.77 2.79 1.29
CA ALA A 90 15.66 3.64 2.08
C ALA A 90 17.05 3.78 1.42
N SER A 91 17.66 2.66 1.02
CA SER A 91 18.98 2.64 0.38
C SER A 91 19.00 3.39 -0.95
N MET A 92 17.92 3.28 -1.74
CA MET A 92 17.79 4.01 -3.01
C MET A 92 17.68 5.52 -2.80
N ARG A 93 16.86 5.96 -1.83
CA ARG A 93 16.72 7.39 -1.51
C ARG A 93 18.01 7.98 -0.95
N GLU A 94 18.74 7.23 -0.14
CA GLU A 94 20.07 7.61 0.36
C GLU A 94 21.07 7.78 -0.79
N ALA A 95 21.15 6.79 -1.71
CA ALA A 95 22.01 6.89 -2.89
C ALA A 95 21.62 8.06 -3.81
N GLN A 96 20.32 8.36 -3.96
CA GLN A 96 19.83 9.52 -4.70
C GLN A 96 20.24 10.84 -4.03
N ALA A 97 20.09 10.95 -2.71
CA ALA A 97 20.51 12.14 -1.97
C ALA A 97 22.03 12.37 -2.04
N GLY A 98 22.81 11.29 -2.11
CA GLY A 98 24.25 11.31 -2.34
C GLY A 98 24.68 11.45 -3.81
N LEU A 99 23.74 11.56 -4.75
CA LEU A 99 23.98 11.62 -6.20
C LEU A 99 24.77 10.42 -6.77
N ASP A 100 24.71 9.26 -6.10
CA ASP A 100 25.35 8.02 -6.55
C ASP A 100 24.45 7.24 -7.53
N MET A 101 24.48 7.68 -8.79
CA MET A 101 23.70 7.05 -9.87
C MET A 101 24.18 5.64 -10.24
N ALA A 102 25.38 5.23 -9.82
CA ALA A 102 25.86 3.86 -9.99
C ALA A 102 25.22 2.93 -8.96
N ALA A 103 25.19 3.34 -7.69
CA ALA A 103 24.49 2.63 -6.63
C ALA A 103 22.99 2.51 -6.92
N VAL A 104 22.33 3.59 -7.36
CA VAL A 104 20.90 3.54 -7.74
C VAL A 104 20.63 2.49 -8.83
N ARG A 105 21.46 2.42 -9.87
CA ARG A 105 21.32 1.41 -10.94
C ARG A 105 21.53 -0.02 -10.42
N SER A 106 22.54 -0.22 -9.57
CA SER A 106 22.81 -1.51 -8.94
C SER A 106 21.64 -1.98 -8.06
N LEU A 107 21.12 -1.10 -7.21
CA LEU A 107 19.97 -1.37 -6.34
C LEU A 107 18.69 -1.64 -7.15
N SER A 108 18.52 -0.97 -8.28
CA SER A 108 17.36 -1.14 -9.17
C SER A 108 17.32 -2.50 -9.87
N ALA A 109 18.47 -3.14 -10.12
CA ALA A 109 18.57 -4.38 -10.90
C ALA A 109 17.80 -5.56 -10.28
N GLY A 110 17.61 -5.57 -8.95
CA GLY A 110 16.86 -6.61 -8.22
C GLY A 110 15.40 -6.25 -7.90
N ARG A 111 14.95 -5.04 -8.22
CA ARG A 111 13.66 -4.50 -7.74
C ARG A 111 12.47 -5.37 -8.14
N ALA A 112 12.35 -5.71 -9.42
CA ALA A 112 11.20 -6.49 -9.91
C ALA A 112 11.13 -7.90 -9.29
N ALA A 113 12.29 -8.53 -9.09
CA ALA A 113 12.37 -9.84 -8.44
C ALA A 113 11.93 -9.76 -6.97
N LEU A 114 12.36 -8.72 -6.24
CA LEU A 114 11.96 -8.50 -4.86
C LEU A 114 10.46 -8.17 -4.75
N GLU A 115 9.92 -7.31 -5.61
CA GLU A 115 8.48 -6.99 -5.66
C GLU A 115 7.66 -8.29 -5.82
N ASN A 116 8.04 -9.13 -6.78
CA ASN A 116 7.38 -10.41 -7.01
C ASN A 116 7.51 -11.38 -5.83
N ARG A 117 8.65 -11.38 -5.13
CA ARG A 117 8.83 -12.14 -3.90
C ARG A 117 7.88 -11.65 -2.79
N VAL A 118 7.74 -10.34 -2.59
CA VAL A 118 6.81 -9.77 -1.61
C VAL A 118 5.39 -10.24 -1.91
N ILE A 119 4.93 -10.08 -3.15
CA ILE A 119 3.57 -10.48 -3.56
C ILE A 119 3.35 -11.98 -3.37
N ARG A 120 4.31 -12.82 -3.73
CA ARG A 120 4.22 -14.28 -3.54
C ARG A 120 4.14 -14.65 -2.06
N ASP A 121 5.04 -14.11 -1.23
CA ASP A 121 5.10 -14.42 0.20
C ASP A 121 3.84 -13.93 0.93
N LEU A 122 3.34 -12.74 0.57
CA LEU A 122 2.07 -12.19 1.03
C LEU A 122 0.89 -13.10 0.63
N THR A 123 0.81 -13.49 -0.64
CA THR A 123 -0.27 -14.37 -1.13
C THR A 123 -0.26 -15.70 -0.40
N ALA A 124 0.92 -16.29 -0.17
CA ALA A 124 1.05 -17.51 0.60
C ALA A 124 0.54 -17.31 2.04
N HIS A 125 0.93 -16.22 2.70
CA HIS A 125 0.49 -15.91 4.06
C HIS A 125 -1.02 -15.67 4.15
N LEU A 126 -1.61 -14.89 3.24
CA LEU A 126 -3.07 -14.67 3.18
C LEU A 126 -3.86 -15.99 3.04
N ARG A 127 -3.35 -16.94 2.24
CA ARG A 127 -3.97 -18.27 2.12
C ARG A 127 -3.92 -19.07 3.42
N THR A 128 -2.86 -18.94 4.23
CA THR A 128 -2.82 -19.57 5.56
C THR A 128 -3.88 -19.03 6.52
N LEU A 129 -4.33 -17.78 6.28
CA LEU A 129 -5.42 -17.15 7.02
C LEU A 129 -6.81 -17.47 6.44
N GLY A 130 -6.89 -18.29 5.37
CA GLY A 130 -8.14 -18.65 4.70
C GLY A 130 -8.71 -17.54 3.79
N ALA A 131 -7.93 -16.51 3.48
CA ALA A 131 -8.40 -15.41 2.65
C ALA A 131 -8.46 -15.79 1.15
N SER A 132 -9.52 -15.40 0.48
CA SER A 132 -9.58 -15.41 -0.99
C SER A 132 -8.81 -14.20 -1.52
N VAL A 133 -7.75 -14.46 -2.29
CA VAL A 133 -6.86 -13.42 -2.80
C VAL A 133 -7.32 -12.97 -4.19
N SER A 134 -7.63 -11.68 -4.35
CA SER A 134 -8.05 -11.12 -5.64
C SER A 134 -6.87 -10.52 -6.40
N ALA A 135 -6.82 -10.74 -7.72
CA ALA A 135 -5.78 -10.16 -8.57
C ALA A 135 -5.80 -8.61 -8.57
N PRO A 136 -6.96 -7.93 -8.69
CA PRO A 136 -7.00 -6.46 -8.64
C PRO A 136 -6.44 -5.88 -7.34
N ALA A 137 -6.72 -6.51 -6.19
CA ALA A 137 -6.16 -6.05 -4.92
C ALA A 137 -4.64 -6.26 -4.85
N LEU A 138 -4.10 -7.33 -5.46
CA LEU A 138 -2.65 -7.51 -5.55
C LEU A 138 -1.99 -6.45 -6.45
N ASP A 139 -2.66 -5.96 -7.48
CA ASP A 139 -2.15 -4.88 -8.31
C ASP A 139 -2.11 -3.54 -7.54
N GLU A 140 -3.15 -3.24 -6.76
CA GLU A 140 -3.14 -2.10 -5.82
C GLU A 140 -2.02 -2.23 -4.76
N VAL A 141 -1.76 -3.45 -4.26
CA VAL A 141 -0.62 -3.71 -3.36
C VAL A 141 0.69 -3.37 -4.05
N ARG A 142 0.89 -3.75 -5.32
CA ARG A 142 2.09 -3.37 -6.08
C ARG A 142 2.24 -1.86 -6.21
N GLY A 143 1.14 -1.14 -6.47
CA GLY A 143 1.11 0.32 -6.45
C GLY A 143 1.58 0.89 -5.11
N THR A 144 1.11 0.32 -4.00
CA THR A 144 1.50 0.73 -2.65
C THR A 144 2.97 0.46 -2.36
N LEU A 145 3.48 -0.70 -2.76
CA LEU A 145 4.90 -1.04 -2.64
C LEU A 145 5.76 -0.05 -3.42
N ARG A 146 5.37 0.30 -4.65
CA ARG A 146 6.10 1.29 -5.47
C ARG A 146 6.09 2.69 -4.84
N ALA A 147 4.97 3.10 -4.24
CA ALA A 147 4.89 4.35 -3.47
C ALA A 147 5.86 4.34 -2.28
N ALA A 148 5.87 3.28 -1.47
CA ALA A 148 6.78 3.14 -0.33
C ALA A 148 8.27 3.07 -0.73
N LEU A 149 8.56 2.57 -1.93
CA LEU A 149 9.92 2.57 -2.46
C LEU A 149 10.39 4.00 -2.77
N ALA A 150 9.52 4.82 -3.36
CA ALA A 150 9.85 6.16 -3.80
C ALA A 150 9.79 7.22 -2.69
N ASP A 151 8.92 7.03 -1.69
CA ASP A 151 8.61 8.04 -0.68
C ASP A 151 8.80 7.49 0.75
N ALA A 152 9.49 8.26 1.59
CA ALA A 152 9.77 7.86 2.97
C ALA A 152 8.52 7.85 3.87
N ALA A 153 7.62 8.82 3.72
CA ALA A 153 6.37 8.85 4.47
C ALA A 153 5.45 7.69 4.07
N ALA A 154 5.40 7.34 2.77
CA ALA A 154 4.68 6.15 2.31
C ALA A 154 5.27 4.86 2.89
N ALA A 155 6.59 4.77 3.02
CA ALA A 155 7.27 3.63 3.66
C ALA A 155 6.87 3.49 5.14
N GLU A 156 6.83 4.60 5.89
CA GLU A 156 6.39 4.61 7.29
C GLU A 156 4.92 4.21 7.44
N LEU A 157 4.05 4.70 6.55
CA LEU A 157 2.64 4.31 6.54
C LEU A 157 2.47 2.80 6.30
N VAL A 158 3.22 2.21 5.37
CA VAL A 158 3.26 0.76 5.16
C VAL A 158 3.79 0.02 6.39
N ALA A 159 4.89 0.50 6.97
CA ALA A 159 5.52 -0.11 8.14
C ALA A 159 4.59 -0.09 9.38
N SER A 160 3.74 0.93 9.51
CA SER A 160 2.76 1.04 10.60
C SER A 160 1.74 -0.11 10.62
N GLY A 161 1.46 -0.72 9.46
CA GLY A 161 0.42 -1.73 9.31
C GLY A 161 -1.01 -1.23 9.62
N ARG A 162 -1.26 0.08 9.52
CA ARG A 162 -2.57 0.73 9.77
C ARG A 162 -3.11 1.46 8.52
N LEU A 163 -2.78 1.01 7.32
CA LEU A 163 -3.29 1.61 6.09
C LEU A 163 -4.81 1.46 6.00
N GLU A 164 -5.49 2.56 5.69
CA GLU A 164 -6.93 2.57 5.42
C GLU A 164 -7.23 2.34 3.93
N ARG A 165 -6.33 2.78 3.05
CA ARG A 165 -6.43 2.62 1.58
C ARG A 165 -5.07 2.26 1.01
N ALA A 166 -5.07 1.65 -0.17
CA ALA A 166 -3.86 1.46 -0.94
C ALA A 166 -3.27 2.82 -1.31
N LEU A 167 -1.94 2.88 -1.36
CA LEU A 167 -1.20 4.04 -1.84
C LEU A 167 -0.92 3.85 -3.33
N SER A 168 -0.82 4.94 -4.07
CA SER A 168 -0.38 4.94 -5.46
C SER A 168 0.72 5.97 -5.64
N TYR A 169 1.73 5.60 -6.43
CA TYR A 169 2.76 6.52 -6.87
C TYR A 169 2.36 7.08 -8.25
N GLY A 170 1.85 8.31 -8.26
CA GLY A 170 1.67 9.07 -9.49
C GLY A 170 3.02 9.62 -9.95
N GLY A 171 3.61 9.00 -10.98
CA GLY A 171 4.65 9.66 -11.76
C GLY A 171 3.99 10.82 -12.53
N PHE A 172 4.20 12.04 -12.05
CA PHE A 172 3.53 13.30 -12.44
C PHE A 172 2.03 13.39 -12.04
N GLY A 173 1.76 14.06 -10.92
CA GLY A 173 0.43 14.44 -10.39
C GLY A 173 -0.33 13.26 -9.78
N GLU A 174 -0.96 13.28 -8.61
CA GLU A 174 -1.30 14.30 -7.63
C GLU A 174 -0.82 13.80 -6.26
N VAL A 175 0.12 14.50 -5.65
CA VAL A 175 -0.07 14.77 -4.22
C VAL A 175 -1.00 15.97 -4.25
N ASP A 176 -2.15 15.90 -3.59
CA ASP A 176 -2.93 17.09 -3.26
C ASP A 176 -2.12 17.94 -2.27
N LEU A 177 -1.11 18.60 -2.83
CA LEU A 177 -0.28 19.62 -2.23
C LEU A 177 -1.06 20.93 -2.14
N SER A 178 -2.29 21.03 -2.68
CA SER A 178 -3.10 22.24 -2.58
C SER A 178 -3.53 22.49 -1.13
N ALA A 179 -3.85 21.44 -0.37
CA ALA A 179 -4.13 21.55 1.06
C ALA A 179 -2.88 21.90 1.90
N ALA A 180 -1.71 21.37 1.52
CA ALA A 180 -0.45 21.67 2.21
C ALA A 180 0.10 23.07 1.88
N LEU A 181 -0.02 23.52 0.63
CA LEU A 181 0.31 24.88 0.21
C LEU A 181 -0.69 25.92 0.75
N ALA A 182 -1.98 25.59 0.85
CA ALA A 182 -2.98 26.45 1.48
C ALA A 182 -2.70 26.63 2.98
N ALA A 183 -2.30 25.57 3.69
CA ALA A 183 -1.90 25.64 5.09
C ALA A 183 -0.60 26.46 5.29
N MET A 184 0.37 26.33 4.38
CA MET A 184 1.61 27.13 4.40
C MET A 184 1.38 28.60 4.02
N ALA A 185 0.42 28.90 3.13
CA ALA A 185 0.02 30.26 2.78
C ALA A 185 -0.74 30.95 3.93
N GLN A 186 -1.61 30.21 4.63
CA GLN A 186 -2.30 30.71 5.84
C GLN A 186 -1.32 30.93 7.01
N ALA A 187 -0.33 30.06 7.18
CA ALA A 187 0.71 30.24 8.19
C ALA A 187 1.67 31.41 7.89
N ARG A 188 1.83 31.81 6.62
CA ARG A 188 2.66 32.96 6.23
C ARG A 188 1.90 34.30 6.26
N ALA A 189 0.57 34.27 6.26
CA ALA A 189 -0.27 35.46 6.43
C ALA A 189 -0.55 35.81 7.91
N ALA A 190 -0.31 34.88 8.85
CA ALA A 190 -0.55 35.08 10.28
C ALA A 190 0.67 35.58 11.09
N ALA A 191 1.77 35.94 10.43
CA ALA A 191 2.98 36.50 11.06
C ALA A 191 3.17 37.96 10.64
N GLY A 192 2.33 38.84 11.17
CA GLY A 192 2.39 40.29 11.08
C GLY A 192 1.51 40.91 12.16
N GLU A 193 2.17 41.55 13.14
CA GLU A 193 1.71 42.31 14.33
C GLU A 193 0.59 43.34 14.03
N ASP A 194 -0.25 43.88 14.93
CA ASP A 194 -0.42 43.82 16.39
C ASP A 194 -1.78 44.46 16.79
N ASP A 195 -2.23 44.17 18.02
CA ASP A 195 -3.08 44.93 18.97
C ASP A 195 -4.51 45.44 18.65
N ALA A 196 -5.51 44.92 19.41
CA ALA A 196 -6.22 45.64 20.50
C ALA A 196 -7.51 44.89 20.96
N GLU A 197 -7.67 44.72 22.27
CA GLU A 197 -8.85 44.13 22.97
C GLU A 197 -9.49 45.22 23.89
N PRO A 198 -10.64 45.01 24.58
CA PRO A 198 -12.04 45.01 24.13
C PRO A 198 -12.93 46.06 24.88
N GLU A 199 -14.12 46.43 24.36
CA GLU A 199 -15.23 46.92 25.21
C GLU A 199 -16.65 46.62 24.66
N ARG A 200 -17.43 45.91 25.49
CA ARG A 200 -18.88 45.97 25.80
C ARG A 200 -19.96 46.08 24.70
N GLU A 201 -20.83 45.06 24.68
CA GLU A 201 -22.25 45.04 24.25
C GLU A 201 -23.18 45.80 25.25
N PRO A 202 -24.50 45.99 25.00
CA PRO A 202 -25.31 45.69 23.78
C PRO A 202 -26.32 46.80 23.37
N ASP A 203 -26.88 46.74 22.15
CA ASP A 203 -28.34 46.87 21.92
C ASP A 203 -28.74 46.47 20.48
N HIS A 204 -29.86 45.77 20.33
CA HIS A 204 -30.42 45.26 19.06
C HIS A 204 -31.25 46.33 18.32
N PRO A 205 -31.43 46.22 16.98
CA PRO A 205 -32.65 45.56 16.47
C PRO A 205 -32.43 44.64 15.24
N GLU A 206 -33.43 43.79 14.99
CA GLU A 206 -33.53 42.66 14.06
C GLU A 206 -33.22 42.97 12.56
N PRO A 207 -32.64 42.02 11.79
CA PRO A 207 -32.63 42.09 10.33
C PRO A 207 -33.81 41.35 9.71
N GLU A 208 -34.39 41.95 8.67
CA GLU A 208 -35.40 41.40 7.77
C GLU A 208 -34.92 40.13 7.04
N PRO A 209 -35.82 39.25 6.57
CA PRO A 209 -35.44 37.99 5.92
C PRO A 209 -34.82 38.24 4.53
N GLU A 210 -33.52 38.00 4.40
CA GLU A 210 -32.83 37.91 3.12
C GLU A 210 -33.28 36.68 2.34
N GLN A 211 -33.55 36.88 1.05
CA GLN A 211 -34.01 35.86 0.11
C GLN A 211 -32.93 34.80 -0.12
N GLU A 212 -33.32 33.52 -0.09
CA GLU A 212 -32.44 32.40 -0.48
C GLU A 212 -31.99 32.58 -1.94
N PRO A 213 -30.68 32.55 -2.24
CA PRO A 213 -30.20 32.65 -3.61
C PRO A 213 -30.56 31.38 -4.39
N GLU A 214 -31.06 31.56 -5.62
CA GLU A 214 -31.31 30.47 -6.57
C GLU A 214 -30.01 29.68 -6.84
N PRO A 215 -30.08 28.35 -7.01
CA PRO A 215 -28.91 27.53 -7.28
C PRO A 215 -28.27 27.91 -8.62
N GLU A 216 -27.01 28.33 -8.58
CA GLU A 216 -26.21 28.56 -9.79
C GLU A 216 -26.09 27.24 -10.60
N PRO A 217 -26.20 27.29 -11.94
CA PRO A 217 -26.04 26.12 -12.78
C PRO A 217 -24.60 25.58 -12.67
N GLU A 218 -24.46 24.26 -12.47
CA GLU A 218 -23.16 23.60 -12.45
C GLU A 218 -22.38 23.90 -13.75
N PRO A 219 -21.10 24.30 -13.68
CA PRO A 219 -20.33 24.66 -14.85
C PRO A 219 -20.14 23.44 -15.76
N GLU A 220 -20.42 23.59 -17.05
CA GLU A 220 -20.14 22.56 -18.05
C GLU A 220 -18.63 22.25 -18.07
N PRO A 221 -18.24 20.96 -18.19
CA PRO A 221 -16.84 20.58 -18.16
C PRO A 221 -16.09 21.19 -19.36
N ASP A 222 -14.91 21.75 -19.08
CA ASP A 222 -14.04 22.36 -20.08
C ASP A 222 -13.72 21.34 -21.19
N PRO A 223 -14.05 21.60 -22.47
CA PRO A 223 -13.78 20.69 -23.59
C PRO A 223 -12.29 20.35 -23.74
N ALA A 224 -11.38 21.23 -23.28
CA ALA A 224 -9.95 20.94 -23.26
C ALA A 224 -9.60 19.83 -22.25
N LEU A 225 -10.28 19.80 -21.09
CA LEU A 225 -10.09 18.74 -20.09
C LEU A 225 -10.63 17.40 -20.60
N VAL A 226 -11.77 17.40 -21.29
CA VAL A 226 -12.35 16.18 -21.88
C VAL A 226 -11.38 15.59 -22.92
N ALA A 227 -10.86 16.42 -23.83
CA ALA A 227 -9.89 15.98 -24.84
C ALA A 227 -8.60 15.43 -24.21
N ALA A 228 -8.09 16.06 -23.15
CA ALA A 228 -6.90 15.61 -22.45
C ALA A 228 -7.11 14.23 -21.77
N VAL A 229 -8.30 13.99 -21.21
CA VAL A 229 -8.66 12.70 -20.60
C VAL A 229 -8.73 11.60 -21.66
N ASP A 230 -9.33 11.87 -22.82
CA ASP A 230 -9.44 10.88 -23.88
C ASP A 230 -8.07 10.54 -24.50
N GLU A 231 -7.19 11.54 -24.70
CA GLU A 231 -5.82 11.28 -25.14
C GLU A 231 -5.04 10.44 -24.12
N ALA A 232 -5.24 10.70 -22.82
CA ALA A 232 -4.63 9.90 -21.76
C ALA A 232 -5.16 8.46 -21.75
N ARG A 233 -6.46 8.24 -22.00
CA ARG A 233 -7.06 6.90 -22.12
C ARG A 233 -6.47 6.15 -23.31
N GLU A 234 -6.37 6.77 -24.48
CA GLU A 234 -5.78 6.11 -25.65
C GLU A 234 -4.30 5.75 -25.42
N ARG A 235 -3.55 6.64 -24.74
CA ARG A 235 -2.14 6.37 -24.43
C ARG A 235 -1.99 5.18 -23.49
N ARG A 236 -2.88 5.05 -22.50
CA ARG A 236 -2.95 3.89 -21.62
C ARG A 236 -3.28 2.62 -22.42
N ASP A 237 -4.32 2.64 -23.24
CA ASP A 237 -4.75 1.45 -24.00
C ASP A 237 -3.64 0.95 -24.93
N ARG A 238 -2.92 1.87 -25.59
CA ARG A 238 -1.75 1.53 -26.40
C ARG A 238 -0.61 0.91 -25.58
N ALA A 239 -0.41 1.34 -24.34
CA ALA A 239 0.59 0.79 -23.44
C ALA A 239 0.18 -0.61 -22.95
N ASP A 240 -1.08 -0.81 -22.59
CA ASP A 240 -1.62 -2.11 -22.17
C ASP A 240 -1.50 -3.15 -23.29
N ASP A 241 -1.83 -2.77 -24.53
CA ASP A 241 -1.64 -3.62 -25.72
C ASP A 241 -0.16 -3.97 -25.95
N ALA A 242 0.76 -3.03 -25.69
CA ALA A 242 2.20 -3.28 -25.81
C ALA A 242 2.70 -4.26 -24.75
N VAL A 243 2.20 -4.16 -23.51
CA VAL A 243 2.49 -5.10 -22.43
C VAL A 243 1.97 -6.49 -22.78
N ALA A 244 0.72 -6.61 -23.22
CA ALA A 244 0.13 -7.90 -23.60
C ALA A 244 0.94 -8.59 -24.72
N ARG A 245 1.39 -7.83 -25.72
CA ARG A 245 2.28 -8.35 -26.78
C ARG A 245 3.63 -8.81 -26.24
N ALA A 246 4.24 -8.06 -25.32
CA ALA A 246 5.51 -8.42 -24.71
C ALA A 246 5.41 -9.69 -23.84
N GLU A 247 4.31 -9.85 -23.10
CA GLU A 247 4.04 -11.05 -22.30
C GLU A 247 3.83 -12.29 -23.18
N ALA A 248 3.08 -12.15 -24.27
CA ALA A 248 2.91 -13.22 -25.25
C ALA A 248 4.25 -13.63 -25.88
N ALA A 249 5.09 -12.66 -26.26
CA ALA A 249 6.43 -12.92 -26.80
C ALA A 249 7.34 -13.62 -25.77
N LEU A 250 7.29 -13.21 -24.50
CA LEU A 250 8.04 -13.85 -23.42
C LEU A 250 7.58 -15.31 -23.21
N ALA A 251 6.28 -15.58 -23.25
CA ALA A 251 5.74 -16.94 -23.12
C ALA A 251 6.24 -17.88 -24.24
N VAL A 252 6.30 -17.36 -25.47
CA VAL A 252 6.89 -18.08 -26.63
C VAL A 252 8.37 -18.35 -26.39
N ALA A 253 9.16 -17.33 -26.07
CA ALA A 253 10.60 -17.47 -25.82
C ALA A 253 10.91 -18.45 -24.67
N GLN A 254 10.08 -18.48 -23.62
CA GLN A 254 10.22 -19.44 -22.52
C GLN A 254 9.90 -20.88 -22.95
N ARG A 255 8.96 -21.09 -23.88
CA ARG A 255 8.69 -22.41 -24.46
C ARG A 255 9.89 -22.88 -25.28
N GLU A 256 10.38 -22.04 -26.18
CA GLU A 256 11.56 -22.34 -27.02
C GLU A 256 12.80 -22.64 -26.16
N LEU A 257 13.03 -21.88 -25.08
CA LEU A 257 14.13 -22.15 -24.15
C LEU A 257 14.00 -23.51 -23.45
N ARG A 258 12.78 -23.94 -23.12
CA ARG A 258 12.55 -25.26 -22.51
C ARG A 258 12.81 -26.37 -23.51
N GLU A 259 12.34 -26.22 -24.74
CA GLU A 259 12.58 -27.16 -25.85
C GLU A 259 14.08 -27.30 -26.13
N ALA A 260 14.79 -26.18 -26.33
CA ALA A 260 16.24 -26.19 -26.56
C ALA A 260 17.03 -26.81 -25.40
N LYS A 261 16.61 -26.59 -24.14
CA LYS A 261 17.23 -27.23 -22.97
C LYS A 261 17.01 -28.75 -22.95
N GLN A 262 15.85 -29.21 -23.41
CA GLN A 262 15.55 -30.63 -23.50
C GLN A 262 16.38 -31.28 -24.60
N GLU A 263 16.43 -30.69 -25.78
CA GLU A 263 17.28 -31.15 -26.90
C GLU A 263 18.76 -31.24 -26.49
N LEU A 264 19.27 -30.25 -25.76
CA LEU A 264 20.64 -30.27 -25.25
C LEU A 264 20.88 -31.44 -24.29
N ARG A 265 19.91 -31.77 -23.43
CA ARG A 265 20.02 -32.91 -22.51
C ARG A 265 20.04 -34.23 -23.28
N ASP A 266 19.16 -34.36 -24.26
CA ASP A 266 19.04 -35.57 -25.08
C ASP A 266 20.29 -35.78 -25.94
N ALA A 267 20.83 -34.71 -26.55
CA ALA A 267 22.08 -34.75 -27.28
C ALA A 267 23.28 -35.14 -26.40
N LYS A 268 23.36 -34.62 -25.17
CA LYS A 268 24.40 -35.00 -24.19
C LYS A 268 24.29 -36.47 -23.79
N ALA A 269 23.08 -36.97 -23.58
CA ALA A 269 22.85 -38.37 -23.26
C ALA A 269 23.25 -39.28 -24.42
N ALA A 270 22.91 -38.91 -25.66
CA ALA A 270 23.29 -39.63 -26.87
C ALA A 270 24.82 -39.66 -27.07
N LEU A 271 25.50 -38.53 -26.86
CA LEU A 271 26.97 -38.45 -26.91
C LEU A 271 27.60 -39.40 -25.88
N THR A 272 27.15 -39.36 -24.63
CA THR A 272 27.66 -40.23 -23.56
C THR A 272 27.45 -41.71 -23.88
N ALA A 273 26.30 -42.06 -24.48
CA ALA A 273 26.02 -43.43 -24.90
C ALA A 273 26.92 -43.88 -26.06
N ALA A 274 27.16 -43.01 -27.05
CA ALA A 274 28.07 -43.29 -28.16
C ALA A 274 29.52 -43.47 -27.69
N GLU A 275 29.99 -42.63 -26.77
CA GLU A 275 31.32 -42.73 -26.15
C GLU A 275 31.51 -44.06 -25.42
N ARG A 276 30.49 -44.54 -24.69
CA ARG A 276 30.51 -45.86 -24.03
C ARG A 276 30.60 -47.00 -25.03
N THR A 277 29.76 -47.00 -26.06
CA THR A 277 29.78 -48.04 -27.11
C THR A 277 31.15 -48.10 -27.80
N LEU A 278 31.78 -46.95 -28.07
CA LEU A 278 33.11 -46.91 -28.68
C LEU A 278 34.19 -47.49 -27.74
N ALA A 279 34.11 -47.19 -26.44
CA ALA A 279 35.02 -47.74 -25.44
C ALA A 279 34.89 -49.28 -25.31
N GLU A 280 33.68 -49.82 -25.44
CA GLU A 280 33.44 -51.27 -25.41
C GLU A 280 33.92 -52.01 -26.67
N GLN A 281 34.02 -51.31 -27.80
CA GLN A 281 34.46 -51.87 -29.09
C GLN A 281 35.98 -51.79 -29.32
N THR A 282 36.72 -51.12 -28.43
CA THR A 282 38.17 -50.98 -28.52
C THR A 282 38.82 -51.94 -27.50
N PRO A 283 39.30 -53.13 -27.91
CA PRO A 283 39.90 -54.12 -27.01
C PRO A 283 41.25 -53.70 -26.42
#